data_AF-A0A8J6LWU9-F1
#
_entry.id   AF-A0A8J6LWU9-F1
#
_cell.length_a   1.000
_cell.length_b   1.000
_cell.length_c   1.000
_cell.angle_alpha   90.00
_cell.angle_beta   90.00
_cell.angle_gamma   90.00
#
_symmetry.space_group_name_H-M   'P 1'
#
loop_
_entity.id
_entity.type
_entity.pdbx_description
1 polymer ?
#
loop_
_entity_poly.entity_id
_entity_poly.type
_entity_poly.pdbx_seq_one_letter_code
_entity_poly.pdbx_strand_id
1 'polypeptide(L)'
;MNVVLDAEAFSALAGQASIRKQKVRRILRTAQRLNRDVSVPSLVLAELYRGRGHNQLVDACLSRESPSLDTRDTDRDLARLVGGVLAAAGADSTLIVDAHVVAAAGESGGGVVVTGDEADLTRLAAPYPHIVVEPI
;
A
#
# COMPACT_ATOMS: atom_id res chain seq x y z
N MET A 1 -2.76 12.96 5.86
CA MET A 1 -3.21 12.16 4.71
C MET A 1 -2.00 11.65 3.97
N ASN A 2 -1.81 10.34 3.98
CA ASN A 2 -0.69 9.63 3.35
C ASN A 2 -1.16 8.89 2.09
N VAL A 3 -0.19 8.39 1.33
CA VAL A 3 -0.42 7.47 0.20
C VAL A 3 0.18 6.13 0.56
N VAL A 4 -0.58 5.05 0.39
CA VAL A 4 -0.14 3.69 0.72
C VAL A 4 -0.18 2.84 -0.53
N LEU A 5 0.92 2.17 -0.84
CA LEU A 5 1.01 1.25 -1.96
C LEU A 5 0.67 -0.18 -1.49
N ASP A 6 -0.17 -0.87 -2.24
CA ASP A 6 -0.36 -2.31 -2.10
C ASP A 6 0.70 -3.12 -2.88
N ALA A 7 0.52 -4.45 -2.91
CA ALA A 7 1.43 -5.36 -3.62
C ALA A 7 1.47 -5.13 -5.13
N GLU A 8 0.32 -4.89 -5.78
CA GLU A 8 0.24 -4.71 -7.23
C GLU A 8 0.82 -3.36 -7.67
N ALA A 9 0.58 -2.29 -6.91
CA ALA A 9 1.15 -0.97 -7.15
C ALA A 9 2.65 -0.96 -6.93
N PHE A 10 3.13 -1.60 -5.86
CA PHE A 10 4.55 -1.77 -5.65
C PHE A 10 5.18 -2.59 -6.79
N SER A 11 4.56 -3.71 -7.19
CA SER A 11 5.05 -4.57 -8.27
C SER A 11 5.11 -3.83 -9.61
N ALA A 12 4.10 -3.00 -9.91
CA ALA A 12 4.09 -2.15 -11.09
C ALA A 12 5.23 -1.13 -11.07
N LEU A 13 5.51 -0.51 -9.92
CA LEU A 13 6.62 0.43 -9.75
C LEU A 13 7.99 -0.27 -9.92
N ALA A 14 8.13 -1.45 -9.36
CA ALA A 14 9.37 -2.22 -9.36
C ALA A 14 9.67 -2.87 -10.73
N GLY A 15 8.63 -3.25 -11.48
CA GLY A 15 8.73 -3.91 -12.77
C GLY A 15 9.24 -3.04 -13.93
N GLN A 16 9.08 -3.57 -15.14
CA GLN A 16 9.50 -2.92 -16.38
C GLN A 16 8.67 -1.65 -16.70
N ALA A 17 9.14 -0.85 -17.65
CA ALA A 17 8.40 0.32 -18.12
C ALA A 17 7.00 -0.07 -18.62
N SER A 18 5.97 0.50 -18.01
CA SER A 18 4.56 0.24 -18.32
C SER A 18 3.71 1.47 -18.01
N ILE A 19 2.47 1.50 -18.52
CA ILE A 19 1.48 2.55 -18.20
C ILE A 19 1.21 2.57 -16.68
N ARG A 20 1.07 1.39 -16.06
CA ARG A 20 0.89 1.26 -14.60
C ARG A 20 2.06 1.86 -13.83
N LYS A 21 3.31 1.57 -14.22
CA LYS A 21 4.52 2.18 -13.64
C LYS A 21 4.51 3.70 -13.75
N GLN A 22 4.14 4.23 -14.92
CA GLN A 22 4.07 5.68 -15.14
C GLN A 22 3.01 6.34 -14.25
N LYS A 23 1.85 5.70 -14.05
CA LYS A 23 0.81 6.16 -13.13
C LYS A 23 1.31 6.18 -11.68
N VAL A 24 1.90 5.09 -11.17
CA VAL A 24 2.45 5.06 -9.80
C VAL A 24 3.51 6.16 -9.62
N ARG A 25 4.43 6.33 -10.57
CA ARG A 25 5.43 7.42 -10.50
C ARG A 25 4.81 8.82 -10.57
N ARG A 26 3.68 8.99 -11.24
CA ARG A 26 2.93 10.27 -11.24
C ARG A 26 2.30 10.50 -9.87
N ILE A 27 1.77 9.46 -9.23
CA ILE A 27 1.23 9.54 -7.87
C ILE A 27 2.34 9.91 -6.88
N LEU A 28 3.48 9.21 -6.89
CA LEU A 28 4.64 9.52 -6.03
C LEU A 28 5.08 10.98 -6.15
N ARG A 29 5.27 11.47 -7.40
CA ARG A 29 5.65 12.87 -7.64
C ARG A 29 4.59 13.86 -7.16
N THR A 30 3.31 13.49 -7.28
CA THR A 30 2.21 14.34 -6.82
C THR A 30 2.17 14.39 -5.30
N ALA A 31 2.32 13.25 -4.62
CA ALA A 31 2.42 13.15 -3.18
C ALA A 31 3.58 13.99 -2.64
N GLN A 32 4.77 13.85 -3.23
CA GLN A 32 5.95 14.65 -2.88
C GLN A 32 5.70 16.15 -3.04
N ARG A 33 5.12 16.60 -4.16
CA ARG A 33 4.79 18.02 -4.39
C ARG A 33 3.79 18.56 -3.37
N LEU A 34 2.92 17.70 -2.84
CA LEU A 34 1.91 18.05 -1.84
C LEU A 34 2.40 17.82 -0.40
N ASN A 35 3.70 17.50 -0.21
CA ASN A 35 4.28 17.11 1.08
C ASN A 35 3.45 16.03 1.79
N ARG A 36 3.07 14.98 1.06
CA ARG A 36 2.38 13.81 1.58
C ARG A 36 3.34 12.63 1.61
N ASP A 37 3.34 11.93 2.74
CA ASP A 37 4.15 10.72 2.92
C ASP A 37 3.61 9.60 2.03
N VAL A 38 4.52 8.81 1.48
CA VAL A 38 4.19 7.60 0.73
C VAL A 38 4.85 6.42 1.43
N SER A 39 4.06 5.39 1.73
CA SER A 39 4.56 4.21 2.41
C SER A 39 4.08 2.91 1.78
N VAL A 40 4.82 1.83 2.03
CA VAL A 40 4.39 0.45 1.81
C VAL A 40 4.42 -0.31 3.14
N PRO A 41 3.35 -0.99 3.57
CA PRO A 41 3.39 -1.80 4.78
C PRO A 41 4.40 -2.95 4.65
N SER A 42 5.14 -3.26 5.70
CA SER A 42 6.14 -4.33 5.66
C SER A 42 5.54 -5.72 5.37
N LEU A 43 4.26 -5.94 5.67
CA LEU A 43 3.55 -7.17 5.29
C LEU A 43 3.30 -7.30 3.78
N VAL A 44 3.13 -6.18 3.06
CA VAL A 44 3.10 -6.19 1.59
C VAL A 44 4.46 -6.66 1.08
N LEU A 45 5.55 -6.17 1.66
CA LEU A 45 6.90 -6.64 1.29
C LEU A 45 7.06 -8.14 1.58
N ALA A 46 6.59 -8.64 2.72
CA ALA A 46 6.64 -10.06 3.05
C ALA A 46 5.91 -10.93 2.01
N GLU A 47 4.76 -10.49 1.52
CA GLU A 47 4.05 -11.16 0.42
C GLU A 47 4.87 -11.16 -0.86
N LEU A 48 5.45 -10.02 -1.23
CA LEU A 48 6.26 -9.89 -2.44
C LEU A 48 7.55 -10.74 -2.38
N TYR A 49 8.23 -10.76 -1.23
CA TYR A 49 9.42 -11.60 -0.99
C TYR A 49 9.13 -13.10 -1.00
N ARG A 50 7.87 -13.53 -0.80
CA ARG A 50 7.48 -14.95 -0.88
C ARG A 50 7.68 -15.53 -2.29
N GLY A 51 7.61 -14.69 -3.33
CA GLY A 51 7.77 -15.12 -4.73
C GLY A 51 9.22 -15.43 -5.11
N ARG A 52 9.45 -16.53 -5.83
CA ARG A 52 10.80 -16.89 -6.31
C ARG A 52 11.34 -15.80 -7.24
N GLY A 53 12.55 -15.30 -6.95
CA GLY A 53 13.24 -14.32 -7.79
C GLY A 53 12.77 -12.87 -7.61
N HIS A 54 11.85 -12.59 -6.69
CA HIS A 54 11.34 -11.23 -6.46
C HIS A 54 12.21 -10.41 -5.49
N ASN A 55 13.04 -11.04 -4.65
CA ASN A 55 13.85 -10.34 -3.64
C ASN A 55 14.69 -9.21 -4.25
N GLN A 56 15.47 -9.52 -5.28
CA GLN A 56 16.33 -8.53 -5.94
C GLN A 56 15.53 -7.37 -6.54
N LEU A 57 14.33 -7.64 -7.06
CA LEU A 57 13.46 -6.65 -7.66
C LEU A 57 12.83 -5.73 -6.60
N VAL A 58 12.41 -6.31 -5.47
CA VAL A 58 11.90 -5.56 -4.30
C VAL A 58 13.00 -4.67 -3.72
N ASP A 59 14.17 -5.24 -3.44
CA ASP A 59 15.32 -4.53 -2.87
C ASP A 59 15.82 -3.41 -3.78
N ALA A 60 15.91 -3.66 -5.09
CA ALA A 60 16.28 -2.65 -6.08
C ALA A 60 15.24 -1.53 -6.19
N CYS A 61 13.95 -1.84 -5.99
CA CYS A 61 12.90 -0.83 -5.97
C CYS A 61 12.99 0.04 -4.72
N LEU A 62 13.07 -0.56 -3.54
CA LEU A 62 13.22 0.17 -2.27
C LEU A 62 14.46 1.05 -2.28
N SER A 63 15.61 0.53 -2.74
CA SER A 63 16.84 1.29 -2.83
C SER A 63 16.69 2.52 -3.74
N ARG A 64 16.02 2.36 -4.89
CA ARG A 64 15.82 3.41 -5.89
C ARG A 64 14.83 4.48 -5.44
N GLU A 65 13.75 4.08 -4.77
CA GLU A 65 12.64 4.97 -4.40
C GLU A 65 12.72 5.46 -2.94
N SER A 66 13.77 5.07 -2.19
CA SER A 66 13.99 5.43 -0.78
C SER A 66 13.85 6.92 -0.42
N PRO A 67 14.11 7.91 -1.30
CA PRO A 67 13.84 9.31 -0.97
C PRO A 67 12.35 9.71 -0.98
N SER A 68 11.47 8.81 -1.44
CA SER A 68 10.06 9.10 -1.73
C SER A 68 9.10 7.97 -1.34
N LEU A 69 9.61 6.89 -0.76
CA LEU A 69 8.84 5.73 -0.35
C LEU A 69 9.45 5.14 0.93
N ASP A 70 8.68 5.17 1.99
CA ASP A 70 9.04 4.58 3.28
C ASP A 70 8.40 3.21 3.47
N THR A 71 8.99 2.39 4.34
CA THR A 71 8.35 1.16 4.81
C THR A 71 7.62 1.43 6.12
N ARG A 72 6.34 1.04 6.21
CA ARG A 72 5.56 1.10 7.45
C ARG A 72 5.59 -0.26 8.15
N ASP A 73 6.35 -0.36 9.23
CA ASP A 73 6.43 -1.58 10.03
C ASP A 73 5.13 -1.86 10.80
N THR A 74 4.88 -3.13 11.13
CA THR A 74 3.71 -3.49 11.95
C THR A 74 4.07 -3.48 13.42
N ASP A 75 3.59 -2.46 14.12
CA ASP A 75 3.61 -2.36 15.58
C ASP A 75 2.23 -2.69 16.18
N ARG A 76 2.11 -2.54 17.50
CA ARG A 76 0.86 -2.81 18.23
C ARG A 76 -0.31 -1.95 17.76
N ASP A 77 -0.04 -0.69 17.42
CA ASP A 77 -1.09 0.27 17.09
C ASP A 77 -1.62 0.00 15.68
N LEU A 78 -0.73 -0.24 14.71
CA LEU A 78 -1.13 -0.66 13.37
C LEU A 78 -1.87 -2.01 13.42
N ALA A 79 -1.37 -2.98 14.19
CA ALA A 79 -2.03 -4.28 14.33
C ALA A 79 -3.47 -4.15 14.87
N ARG A 80 -3.72 -3.21 15.80
CA ARG A 80 -5.06 -2.93 16.31
C ARG A 80 -5.97 -2.35 15.21
N LEU A 81 -5.46 -1.42 14.40
CA LEU A 81 -6.20 -0.84 13.28
C LEU A 81 -6.55 -1.90 12.24
N VAL A 82 -5.60 -2.77 11.90
CA VAL A 82 -5.82 -3.91 10.99
C VAL A 82 -6.93 -4.83 11.49
N GLY A 83 -6.90 -5.21 12.76
CA GLY A 83 -7.98 -6.01 13.35
C GLY A 83 -9.34 -5.31 13.26
N GLY A 84 -9.37 -3.99 13.43
CA GLY A 84 -10.55 -3.17 13.22
C GLY A 84 -11.06 -3.20 11.78
N VAL A 85 -10.15 -3.04 10.80
CA VAL A 85 -10.48 -3.10 9.36
C VAL A 85 -11.10 -4.45 9.00
N LEU A 86 -10.45 -5.55 9.40
CA LEU A 86 -10.95 -6.91 9.13
C LEU A 86 -12.33 -7.13 9.77
N ALA A 87 -12.49 -6.75 11.04
CA ALA A 87 -13.76 -6.90 11.76
C ALA A 87 -14.89 -6.07 11.11
N ALA A 88 -14.61 -4.82 10.72
CA ALA A 88 -15.59 -3.93 10.10
C ALA A 88 -16.03 -4.42 8.71
N ALA A 89 -15.12 -5.03 7.96
CA ALA A 89 -15.40 -5.59 6.62
C ALA A 89 -15.91 -7.05 6.66
N GLY A 90 -16.00 -7.67 7.84
CA GLY A 90 -16.33 -9.09 7.98
C GLY A 90 -15.34 -10.02 7.25
N ALA A 91 -14.07 -9.61 7.14
CA ALA A 91 -13.02 -10.35 6.45
C ALA A 91 -12.22 -11.22 7.44
N ASP A 92 -11.67 -12.33 6.93
CA ASP A 92 -10.76 -13.19 7.68
C ASP A 92 -9.28 -12.86 7.39
N SER A 93 -8.37 -13.69 7.90
CA SER A 93 -6.93 -13.49 7.73
C SER A 93 -6.42 -13.60 6.30
N THR A 94 -7.23 -14.07 5.33
CA THR A 94 -6.80 -14.11 3.92
C THR A 94 -6.55 -12.72 3.36
N LEU A 95 -7.23 -11.69 3.87
CA LEU A 95 -7.04 -10.29 3.50
C LEU A 95 -6.19 -9.51 4.51
N ILE A 96 -5.38 -10.19 5.33
CA ILE A 96 -4.60 -9.50 6.36
C ILE A 96 -3.63 -8.49 5.75
N VAL A 97 -3.01 -8.80 4.61
CA VAL A 97 -2.06 -7.89 3.93
C VAL A 97 -2.79 -6.65 3.40
N ASP A 98 -3.92 -6.83 2.73
CA ASP A 98 -4.74 -5.71 2.23
C ASP A 98 -5.29 -4.86 3.37
N ALA A 99 -5.66 -5.48 4.49
CA ALA A 99 -6.08 -4.76 5.68
C ALA A 99 -4.95 -3.91 6.29
N HIS A 100 -3.68 -4.31 6.16
CA HIS A 100 -2.54 -3.47 6.54
C HIS A 100 -2.42 -2.23 5.65
N VAL A 101 -2.74 -2.35 4.36
CA VAL A 101 -2.73 -1.22 3.42
C VAL A 101 -3.80 -0.20 3.80
N VAL A 102 -5.03 -0.66 4.05
CA VAL A 102 -6.15 0.20 4.47
C VAL A 102 -5.89 0.81 5.86
N ALA A 103 -5.42 0.01 6.82
CA ALA A 103 -5.11 0.49 8.16
C ALA A 103 -4.03 1.57 8.15
N ALA A 104 -2.94 1.37 7.40
CA ALA A 104 -1.87 2.36 7.25
C ALA A 104 -2.39 3.66 6.63
N ALA A 105 -3.33 3.60 5.68
CA ALA A 105 -3.95 4.81 5.11
C ALA A 105 -4.84 5.55 6.15
N GLY A 106 -5.42 4.81 7.09
CA GLY A 106 -6.24 5.36 8.17
C GLY A 106 -5.45 6.02 9.31
N GLU A 107 -4.17 5.70 9.51
CA GLU A 107 -3.38 6.16 10.67
C GLU A 107 -3.34 7.69 10.82
N SER A 108 -3.35 8.42 9.70
CA SER A 108 -3.34 9.88 9.67
C SER A 108 -4.73 10.52 9.57
N GLY A 109 -5.79 9.78 9.91
CA GLY A 109 -7.18 10.23 9.81
C GLY A 109 -7.74 10.28 8.37
N GLY A 110 -7.09 9.61 7.42
CA GLY A 110 -7.41 9.64 5.99
C GLY A 110 -6.20 9.40 5.12
N GLY A 111 -6.41 8.77 3.96
CA GLY A 111 -5.32 8.36 3.08
C GLY A 111 -5.81 7.90 1.70
N VAL A 112 -4.86 7.75 0.78
CA VAL A 112 -5.08 7.13 -0.52
C VAL A 112 -4.40 5.77 -0.54
N VAL A 113 -5.14 4.73 -0.86
CA VAL A 113 -4.61 3.40 -1.18
C VAL A 113 -4.45 3.29 -2.68
N VAL A 114 -3.26 2.96 -3.16
CA VAL A 114 -2.97 2.80 -4.58
C VAL A 114 -2.85 1.32 -4.89
N THR A 115 -3.58 0.85 -5.90
CA THR A 115 -3.67 -0.58 -6.19
C THR A 115 -3.88 -0.92 -7.67
N GLY A 116 -3.41 -2.11 -8.08
CA GLY A 116 -3.76 -2.73 -9.35
C GLY A 116 -5.01 -3.62 -9.31
N ASP A 117 -5.52 -3.94 -8.11
CA ASP A 117 -6.75 -4.72 -7.87
C ASP A 117 -7.65 -4.01 -6.84
N GLU A 118 -8.69 -3.34 -7.36
CA GLU A 118 -9.55 -2.46 -6.57
C GLU A 118 -10.56 -3.20 -5.69
N ALA A 119 -10.91 -4.45 -6.03
CA ALA A 119 -12.10 -5.11 -5.47
C ALA A 119 -11.98 -5.35 -3.96
N ASP A 120 -10.89 -5.98 -3.52
CA ASP A 120 -10.69 -6.31 -2.11
C ASP A 120 -10.42 -5.06 -1.26
N LEU A 121 -9.62 -4.13 -1.76
CA LEU A 121 -9.30 -2.90 -1.05
C LEU A 121 -10.52 -1.97 -0.93
N THR A 122 -11.39 -1.92 -1.93
CA THR A 122 -12.66 -1.18 -1.84
C THR A 122 -13.59 -1.81 -0.80
N ARG A 123 -13.68 -3.15 -0.76
CA ARG A 123 -14.47 -3.85 0.25
C ARG A 123 -13.98 -3.57 1.67
N LEU A 124 -12.66 -3.58 1.88
CA LEU A 124 -12.05 -3.30 3.18
C LEU A 124 -12.16 -1.82 3.58
N ALA A 125 -12.06 -0.90 2.62
CA ALA A 125 -12.13 0.54 2.87
C ALA A 125 -13.57 1.07 3.01
N ALA A 126 -14.60 0.31 2.58
CA ALA A 126 -16.00 0.76 2.60
C ALA A 126 -16.50 1.33 3.95
N PRO A 127 -16.10 0.81 5.13
CA PRO A 127 -16.46 1.41 6.43
C PRO A 127 -15.75 2.74 6.75
N TYR A 128 -14.76 3.15 5.95
CA TYR A 128 -13.84 4.27 6.21
C TYR A 128 -13.94 5.34 5.11
N PRO A 129 -14.87 6.30 5.20
CA PRO A 129 -15.15 7.27 4.13
C PRO A 129 -14.01 8.26 3.84
N HIS A 130 -12.99 8.31 4.69
CA HIS A 130 -11.79 9.13 4.56
C HIS A 130 -10.64 8.40 3.85
N ILE A 131 -10.84 7.14 3.46
CA ILE A 131 -9.89 6.34 2.69
C ILE A 131 -10.38 6.27 1.24
N VAL A 132 -9.51 6.67 0.31
CA VAL A 132 -9.78 6.61 -1.13
C VAL A 132 -8.96 5.49 -1.73
N VAL A 133 -9.58 4.61 -2.52
CA VAL A 133 -8.89 3.61 -3.32
C VAL A 133 -8.66 4.17 -4.73
N GLU A 134 -7.41 4.21 -5.18
CA GLU A 134 -6.97 4.78 -6.45
C GLU A 134 -6.36 3.67 -7.33
N PRO A 135 -7.02 3.29 -8.44
CA PRO A 135 -6.54 2.21 -9.30
C PRO A 135 -5.44 2.65 -10.28
N ILE A 136 -4.55 1.72 -10.68
CA ILE A 136 -3.45 1.97 -11.66
C ILE A 136 -3.53 1.19 -12.97
#